data_AF-A0A2S8PCV9-F1
#
_entry.id   AF-A0A2S8PCV9-F1
#
_cell.length_a   1.000
_cell.length_b   1.000
_cell.length_c   1.000
_cell.angle_alpha   90.00
_cell.angle_beta   90.00
_cell.angle_gamma   90.00
#
_symmetry.space_group_name_H-M   'P 1'
#
loop_
_entity.id
_entity.type
_entity.pdbx_description
1 polymer ?
#
loop_
_entity_poly.entity_id
_entity_poly.type
_entity_poly.pdbx_seq_one_letter_code
_entity_poly.pdbx_strand_id
1 'polypeptide(L)'
;MPFYKPLHTDYLQKFGWQAERFASETKYEAKTLQSYKDHVDTIRTEGNIDLAPFFNKEVVETGYILKEKTDLYNQIVAYILESEGKVIGGYLEFNHEVLQPDGVIEVHPGQTTPMFDANDSNKQFVIGRIIKPDSK
;
A
#
# COMPACT_ATOMS: atom_id res chain seq x y z
N MET A 1 -15.75 -2.87 13.95
CA MET A 1 -15.65 -2.30 12.58
C MET A 1 -14.18 -1.97 12.36
N PRO A 2 -13.55 -2.39 11.25
CA PRO A 2 -12.20 -1.90 10.97
C PRO A 2 -12.28 -0.38 10.83
N PHE A 3 -11.50 0.32 11.64
CA PHE A 3 -11.54 1.77 11.76
C PHE A 3 -10.70 2.35 10.61
N TYR A 4 -11.33 2.65 9.47
CA TYR A 4 -10.64 3.38 8.41
C TYR A 4 -10.49 4.85 8.83
N LYS A 5 -9.26 5.37 8.78
CA LYS A 5 -9.04 6.81 9.01
C LYS A 5 -9.62 7.59 7.83
N PRO A 6 -10.49 8.60 8.03
CA PRO A 6 -11.08 9.37 6.92
C PRO A 6 -10.02 9.96 5.99
N LEU A 7 -8.90 10.44 6.55
CA LEU A 7 -7.77 10.96 5.79
C LEU A 7 -7.20 9.94 4.79
N HIS A 8 -7.18 8.65 5.16
CA HIS A 8 -6.67 7.57 4.33
C HIS A 8 -7.63 7.19 3.22
N THR A 9 -8.92 7.11 3.54
CA THR A 9 -9.94 6.85 2.52
C THR A 9 -9.98 7.96 1.49
N ASP A 10 -9.87 9.22 1.92
CA ASP A 10 -9.83 10.37 1.02
C ASP A 10 -8.56 10.37 0.15
N TYR A 11 -7.43 9.93 0.71
CA TYR A 11 -6.19 9.79 -0.05
C TYR A 11 -6.31 8.73 -1.14
N LEU A 12 -6.78 7.53 -0.82
CA LEU A 12 -6.95 6.43 -1.80
C LEU A 12 -7.94 6.79 -2.91
N GLN A 13 -9.06 7.45 -2.55
CA GLN A 13 -10.07 7.85 -3.52
C GLN A 13 -9.53 8.82 -4.58
N LYS A 14 -8.58 9.70 -4.23
CA LYS A 14 -7.93 10.60 -5.21
C LYS A 14 -7.20 9.86 -6.33
N PHE A 15 -6.78 8.62 -6.05
CA PHE A 15 -6.11 7.73 -7.00
C PHE A 15 -7.05 6.64 -7.52
N GLY A 16 -8.35 6.70 -7.22
CA GLY A 16 -9.33 5.72 -7.69
C GLY A 16 -9.26 4.35 -6.99
N TRP A 17 -8.56 4.23 -5.86
CA TRP A 17 -8.45 3.01 -5.08
C TRP A 17 -9.49 2.95 -3.96
N GLN A 18 -9.94 1.74 -3.61
CA GLN A 18 -10.90 1.54 -2.53
C GLN A 18 -10.38 0.56 -1.49
N ALA A 19 -10.24 1.01 -0.24
CA ALA A 19 -9.95 0.11 0.86
C ALA A 19 -11.09 -0.90 1.05
N GLU A 20 -10.74 -2.18 1.08
CA GLU A 20 -11.62 -3.28 1.48
C GLU A 20 -11.49 -3.56 2.97
N ARG A 21 -10.27 -3.74 3.48
CA ARG A 21 -10.01 -4.04 4.89
C ARG A 21 -8.67 -3.51 5.37
N PHE A 22 -8.58 -3.24 6.67
CA PHE A 22 -7.31 -2.95 7.33
C PHE A 22 -6.42 -4.19 7.29
N ALA A 23 -5.14 -3.99 6.98
CA ALA A 23 -4.13 -5.06 6.93
C ALA A 23 -3.12 -4.93 8.08
N SER A 24 -2.51 -3.75 8.24
CA SER A 24 -1.43 -3.53 9.20
C SER A 24 -1.26 -2.07 9.59
N GLU A 25 -0.62 -1.83 10.73
CA GLU A 25 -0.11 -0.51 11.13
C GLU A 25 1.26 -0.72 11.78
N THR A 26 2.27 -0.03 11.26
CA THR A 26 3.62 0.01 11.83
C THR A 26 3.92 1.44 12.24
N LYS A 27 4.38 1.62 13.49
CA LYS A 27 4.78 2.92 14.01
C LYS A 27 6.29 2.96 14.16
N TYR A 28 6.91 3.88 13.44
CA TYR A 28 8.33 4.17 13.52
C TYR A 28 8.51 5.39 14.42
N GLU A 29 9.02 5.15 15.62
CA GLU A 29 9.41 6.21 16.54
C GLU A 29 10.48 7.13 15.93
N ALA A 30 10.56 8.37 16.40
CA ALA A 30 11.58 9.30 15.95
C ALA A 30 12.99 8.70 16.04
N LYS A 31 13.79 8.84 14.98
CA LYS A 31 15.16 8.31 14.83
C LYS A 31 15.27 6.79 14.65
N THR A 32 14.16 6.06 14.57
CA THR A 32 14.19 4.59 14.38
C THR A 32 14.08 4.15 12.93
N LEU A 33 13.54 4.98 12.03
CA LEU A 33 13.40 4.65 10.60
C LEU A 33 14.69 4.14 9.96
N GLN A 34 15.84 4.71 10.34
CA GLN A 34 17.14 4.32 9.79
C GLN A 34 17.54 2.87 10.14
N SER A 35 16.98 2.30 11.21
CA SER A 35 17.19 0.90 11.58
C SER A 35 16.47 -0.07 10.63
N TYR A 36 15.47 0.40 9.88
CA TYR A 36 14.70 -0.37 8.90
C TYR A 36 15.21 -0.11 7.48
N LYS A 37 16.54 -0.16 7.31
CA LYS A 37 17.23 0.28 6.09
C LYS A 37 16.64 -0.30 4.81
N ASP A 38 16.48 -1.63 4.75
CA ASP A 38 16.04 -2.31 3.53
C ASP A 38 14.60 -1.88 3.16
N HIS A 39 13.71 -1.81 4.16
CA HIS A 39 12.33 -1.37 3.95
C HIS A 39 12.25 0.10 3.51
N VAL A 40 13.01 0.98 4.17
CA VAL A 40 13.08 2.41 3.79
C VAL A 40 13.68 2.59 2.39
N ASP A 41 14.66 1.75 2.03
CA ASP A 41 15.24 1.74 0.68
C ASP A 41 14.21 1.28 -0.37
N THR A 42 13.36 0.29 -0.08
CA THR A 42 12.23 -0.11 -0.94
C THR A 42 11.21 1.01 -1.10
N ILE A 43 10.77 1.64 0.00
CA ILE A 43 9.82 2.77 -0.04
C ILE A 43 10.37 3.91 -0.90
N ARG A 44 11.67 4.19 -0.79
CA ARG A 44 12.33 5.24 -1.57
C ARG A 44 12.46 4.90 -3.05
N THR A 45 12.90 3.69 -3.38
CA THR A 45 13.28 3.32 -4.74
C THR A 45 12.11 2.81 -5.57
N GLU A 46 11.26 1.97 -4.98
CA GLU A 46 10.11 1.36 -5.65
C GLU A 46 8.82 2.13 -5.36
N GLY A 47 8.62 2.57 -4.11
CA GLY A 47 7.49 3.41 -3.72
C GLY A 47 7.63 4.88 -4.16
N ASN A 48 8.84 5.32 -4.51
CA ASN A 48 9.19 6.70 -4.89
C ASN A 48 8.82 7.74 -3.80
N ILE A 49 9.08 7.41 -2.53
CA ILE A 49 8.82 8.30 -1.40
C ILE A 49 10.12 8.53 -0.62
N ASP A 50 10.59 9.78 -0.59
CA ASP A 50 11.75 10.13 0.22
C ASP A 50 11.36 10.37 1.69
N LEU A 51 11.76 9.44 2.56
CA LEU A 51 11.54 9.54 4.01
C LEU A 51 12.65 10.28 4.75
N ALA A 52 13.73 10.71 4.09
CA ALA A 52 14.83 11.42 4.73
C ALA A 52 14.41 12.66 5.54
N PRO A 53 13.45 13.49 5.09
CA PRO A 53 12.96 14.63 5.86
C PRO A 53 12.29 14.25 7.20
N PHE A 54 11.89 12.99 7.37
CA PHE A 54 11.12 12.48 8.51
C PHE A 54 11.94 11.60 9.45
N PHE A 55 13.25 11.41 9.22
CA PHE A 55 14.08 10.55 10.06
C PHE A 55 14.10 10.92 11.55
N ASN A 56 13.87 12.19 11.89
CA ASN A 56 13.79 12.65 13.28
C ASN A 56 12.36 12.79 13.80
N LYS A 57 11.36 12.29 13.07
CA LYS A 57 9.94 12.38 13.38
C LYS A 57 9.34 10.99 13.49
N GLU A 58 8.19 10.91 14.17
CA GLU A 58 7.36 9.72 14.11
C GLU A 58 6.79 9.57 12.69
N VAL A 59 6.83 8.36 12.15
CA VAL A 59 6.15 7.99 10.92
C VAL A 59 5.27 6.77 11.18
N VAL A 60 4.03 6.84 10.74
CA VAL A 60 3.08 5.73 10.81
C VAL A 60 2.83 5.23 9.41
N GLU A 61 3.02 3.94 9.18
CA GLU A 61 2.75 3.25 7.94
C GLU A 61 1.53 2.36 8.13
N THR A 62 0.46 2.62 7.38
CA THR A 62 -0.80 1.88 7.49
C THR A 62 -1.10 1.16 6.19
N GLY A 63 -1.27 -0.16 6.26
CA GLY A 63 -1.63 -1.04 5.15
C GLY A 63 -3.13 -1.30 5.05
N TYR A 64 -3.68 -1.20 3.85
CA TYR A 64 -5.05 -1.55 3.50
C TYR A 64 -5.07 -2.52 2.33
N ILE A 65 -5.78 -3.63 2.47
CA ILE A 65 -6.12 -4.47 1.31
C ILE A 65 -7.20 -3.74 0.52
N LEU A 66 -6.99 -3.62 -0.78
CA LEU A 66 -7.88 -2.94 -1.70
C LEU A 66 -8.92 -3.91 -2.27
N LYS A 67 -10.08 -3.37 -2.67
CA LYS A 67 -11.13 -4.15 -3.34
C LYS A 67 -10.73 -4.55 -4.76
N GLU A 68 -9.91 -3.71 -5.39
CA GLU A 68 -9.40 -3.94 -6.73
C GLU A 68 -8.41 -5.10 -6.77
N LYS A 69 -8.38 -5.79 -7.92
CA LYS A 69 -7.40 -6.81 -8.26
C LYS A 69 -6.87 -6.53 -9.66
N THR A 70 -5.87 -7.27 -10.10
CA THR A 70 -5.49 -7.30 -11.52
C THR A 70 -5.67 -8.71 -12.08
N ASP A 71 -5.55 -8.85 -13.39
CA ASP A 71 -5.47 -10.17 -14.03
C ASP A 71 -4.17 -10.92 -13.68
N LEU A 72 -3.14 -10.21 -13.21
CA LEU A 72 -1.90 -10.79 -12.72
C LEU A 72 -1.92 -11.01 -11.21
N TYR A 73 -2.46 -10.09 -10.41
CA TYR A 73 -2.37 -10.12 -8.94
C TYR A 73 -3.75 -10.18 -8.30
N ASN A 74 -3.95 -11.09 -7.36
CA ASN A 74 -5.25 -11.30 -6.72
C ASN A 74 -5.40 -10.58 -5.36
N GLN A 75 -4.34 -9.91 -4.91
CA GLN A 75 -4.32 -8.99 -3.78
C GLN A 75 -3.50 -7.74 -4.13
N ILE A 76 -4.05 -6.57 -3.78
CA ILE A 76 -3.32 -5.31 -3.80
C ILE A 76 -3.40 -4.72 -2.39
N VAL A 77 -2.25 -4.33 -1.84
CA VAL A 77 -2.14 -3.64 -0.55
C VAL A 77 -1.68 -2.21 -0.79
N ALA A 78 -2.44 -1.24 -0.32
CA ALA A 78 -2.02 0.15 -0.27
C ALA A 78 -1.42 0.47 1.09
N TYR A 79 -0.19 0.99 1.08
CA TYR A 79 0.46 1.54 2.25
C TYR A 79 0.42 3.05 2.20
N ILE A 80 -0.06 3.66 3.28
CA ILE A 80 -0.12 5.12 3.45
C ILE A 80 0.80 5.50 4.60
N LEU A 81 1.69 6.45 4.34
CA LEU A 81 2.66 6.96 5.29
C LEU A 81 2.14 8.30 5.84
N GLU A 82 2.11 8.41 7.17
CA GLU A 82 1.71 9.60 7.89
C GLU A 82 2.86 10.10 8.78
N SER A 83 2.99 11.43 8.91
CA SER A 83 3.83 12.05 9.94
C SER A 83 3.17 13.34 10.41
N GLU A 84 3.17 13.59 11.72
CA GLU A 84 2.55 14.79 12.33
C GLU A 84 1.08 14.99 11.90
N GLY A 85 0.33 13.89 11.75
CA GLY A 85 -1.09 13.89 11.38
C GLY A 85 -1.37 14.24 9.91
N LYS A 86 -0.36 14.18 9.04
CA LYS A 86 -0.48 14.43 7.59
C LYS A 86 0.00 13.23 6.80
N VAL A 87 -0.68 12.93 5.70
CA VAL A 87 -0.17 11.97 4.70
C VAL A 87 1.05 12.57 4.02
N ILE A 88 2.16 11.84 4.05
CA ILE A 88 3.44 12.21 3.44
C ILE A 88 3.73 11.40 2.17
N GLY A 89 2.98 10.32 1.92
CA GLY A 89 3.06 9.54 0.70
C GLY A 89 2.27 8.23 0.81
N GLY A 90 2.24 7.48 -0.28
CA GLY A 90 1.71 6.13 -0.30
C GLY A 90 2.24 5.33 -1.48
N TYR A 91 2.23 4.02 -1.34
CA TYR A 91 2.70 3.08 -2.34
C TYR A 91 1.81 1.84 -2.36
N LEU A 92 1.98 1.01 -3.39
CA LEU A 92 1.17 -0.18 -3.62
C LEU A 92 2.06 -1.42 -3.66
N GLU A 93 1.63 -2.49 -3.01
CA GLU A 93 2.18 -3.84 -3.18
C GLU A 93 1.16 -4.72 -3.88
N PHE A 94 1.62 -5.42 -4.92
CA PHE A 94 0.86 -6.33 -5.74
C PHE A 94 1.29 -7.76 -5.41
N ASN A 95 0.38 -8.55 -4.85
CA ASN A 95 0.69 -9.84 -4.26
C ASN A 95 -0.18 -10.96 -4.84
N HIS A 96 0.30 -12.19 -4.66
CA HIS A 96 -0.49 -13.40 -4.87
C HIS A 96 -0.80 -14.06 -3.53
N GLU A 97 -2.07 -14.03 -3.13
CA GLU A 97 -2.59 -14.87 -2.06
C GLU A 97 -2.92 -16.27 -2.59
N VAL A 98 -2.38 -17.29 -1.94
CA VAL A 98 -2.64 -18.70 -2.24
C VAL A 98 -3.19 -19.37 -0.99
N LEU A 99 -4.39 -19.93 -1.09
CA LEU A 99 -4.94 -20.79 -0.04
C LEU A 99 -4.33 -22.19 -0.18
N GLN A 100 -3.50 -22.57 0.78
CA GLN A 100 -2.88 -23.88 0.83
C GLN A 100 -3.90 -24.96 1.22
N PRO A 101 -3.66 -26.24 0.87
CA PRO A 101 -4.58 -27.34 1.20
C PRO A 101 -4.86 -27.53 2.69
N ASP A 102 -3.97 -27.04 3.56
CA ASP A 102 -4.09 -27.07 5.01
C ASP A 102 -4.91 -25.89 5.60
N GLY A 103 -5.39 -24.98 4.74
CA GLY A 103 -6.17 -23.81 5.12
C GLY A 103 -5.34 -22.58 5.46
N VAL A 104 -4.01 -22.62 5.36
CA VAL A 104 -3.14 -21.45 5.55
C VAL A 104 -3.16 -20.58 4.29
N ILE A 105 -3.25 -19.26 4.46
CA ILE A 105 -3.08 -18.31 3.36
C ILE A 105 -1.60 -17.92 3.31
N GLU A 106 -0.95 -18.21 2.19
CA GLU A 106 0.38 -17.72 1.89
C GLU A 106 0.29 -16.49 0.97
N VAL A 107 1.07 -15.46 1.29
CA VAL A 107 1.19 -14.26 0.47
C VAL A 107 2.55 -14.29 -0.20
N HIS A 108 2.57 -14.40 -1.53
CA HIS A 108 3.79 -14.27 -2.31
C HIS A 108 3.93 -12.82 -2.79
N PRO A 109 4.99 -12.10 -2.37
CA PRO A 109 5.24 -10.75 -2.81
C PRO A 109 5.46 -10.70 -4.33
N GLY A 110 4.80 -9.75 -4.99
CA GLY A 110 5.02 -9.48 -6.41
C GLY A 110 5.80 -8.20 -6.60
N GLN A 111 5.10 -7.11 -6.91
CA GLN A 111 5.72 -5.82 -7.23
C GLN A 111 5.32 -4.74 -6.24
N THR A 112 6.29 -3.88 -5.89
CA THR A 112 6.03 -2.60 -5.24
C THR A 112 6.03 -1.49 -6.29
N THR A 113 5.10 -0.55 -6.19
CA THR A 113 5.04 0.60 -7.10
C THR A 113 4.64 1.87 -6.34
N PRO A 114 4.95 3.07 -6.88
CA PRO A 114 4.41 4.30 -6.33
C PRO A 114 2.89 4.31 -6.41
N MET A 115 2.20 5.04 -5.52
CA MET A 115 0.77 5.29 -5.69
C MET A 115 0.50 5.98 -7.04
N PHE A 116 -0.34 5.38 -7.87
CA PHE A 116 -0.74 5.92 -9.17
C PHE A 116 -2.27 5.85 -9.32
N ASP A 117 -2.82 6.60 -10.29
CA ASP A 117 -4.26 6.58 -10.58
C ASP A 117 -4.65 5.20 -11.16
N ALA A 118 -5.60 4.51 -10.53
CA ALA A 118 -6.10 3.20 -10.98
C ALA A 118 -6.62 3.21 -12.44
N ASN A 119 -6.90 4.38 -13.03
CA ASN A 119 -7.32 4.53 -14.42
C ASN A 119 -6.15 4.87 -15.38
N ASP A 120 -4.90 4.98 -14.89
CA ASP A 120 -3.73 5.17 -15.74
C ASP A 120 -3.39 3.91 -16.55
N SER A 121 -3.76 3.94 -17.82
CA SER A 121 -3.55 2.84 -18.77
C SER A 121 -2.08 2.46 -18.98
N ASN A 122 -1.12 3.38 -18.76
CA ASN A 122 0.30 3.08 -18.94
C ASN A 122 0.82 2.15 -17.83
N LYS A 123 0.23 2.22 -16.64
CA LYS A 123 0.61 1.38 -15.50
C LYS A 123 0.05 -0.04 -15.61
N GLN A 124 -1.08 -0.21 -16.31
CA GLN A 124 -1.70 -1.52 -16.54
C GLN A 124 -0.84 -2.48 -17.37
N PHE A 125 0.12 -1.97 -18.15
CA PHE A 125 1.09 -2.82 -18.87
C PHE A 125 2.08 -3.54 -17.95
N VAL A 126 2.29 -3.02 -16.74
CA VAL A 126 3.30 -3.54 -15.79
C VAL A 126 2.65 -4.39 -14.70
N ILE A 127 1.51 -3.95 -14.18
CA ILE A 127 0.78 -4.60 -13.07
C ILE A 127 -0.41 -5.45 -13.52
N GLY A 128 -0.69 -5.48 -14.82
CA GLY A 128 -1.87 -6.14 -15.38
C GLY A 128 -3.10 -5.22 -15.43
N ARG A 129 -4.15 -5.68 -16.10
CA ARG A 129 -5.41 -4.96 -16.21
C ARG A 129 -6.14 -4.96 -14.88
N ILE A 130 -6.47 -3.78 -14.37
CA ILE A 130 -7.23 -3.64 -13.13
C ILE A 130 -8.67 -4.14 -13.33
N ILE A 131 -9.09 -5.04 -12.46
CA ILE A 131 -10.43 -5.58 -12.33
C ILE A 131 -11.10 -4.84 -11.18
N LYS A 132 -12.04 -3.95 -11.51
CA LYS A 132 -12.82 -3.22 -10.51
C LYS A 132 -13.82 -4.17 -9.84
N PRO A 133 -14.10 -3.98 -8.54
CA PRO A 133 -15.16 -4.73 -7.88
C PRO A 133 -16.50 -4.48 -8.58
N ASP A 134 -17.32 -5.53 -8.73
CA ASP A 134 -18.66 -5.41 -9.31
C ASP A 134 -19.46 -4.33 -8.58
N SER A 135 -20.00 -3.38 -9.34
CA SER A 135 -20.94 -2.39 -8.83
C SER A 135 -22.27 -3.09 -8.58
N LYS A 136 -22.49 -3.55 -7.34
CA LYS A 136 -23.82 -3.99 -6.89
C LYS A 136 -24.71 -2.80 -6.57
#